data_AF-A0A3B0LUT9-F1
#
_entry.id   AF-A0A3B0LUT9-F1
#
_cell.length_a   1.000
_cell.length_b   1.000
_cell.length_c   1.000
_cell.angle_alpha   90.00
_cell.angle_beta   90.00
_cell.angle_gamma   90.00
#
_symmetry.space_group_name_H-M   'P 1'
#
loop_
_entity.id
_entity.type
_entity.pdbx_description
1 polymer ?
#
loop_
_entity_poly.entity_id
_entity_poly.type
_entity_poly.pdbx_seq_one_letter_code
_entity_poly.pdbx_strand_id
1 'polypeptide(L)' 'MLKYLYSNDTFTNFLTKCGLGEIALILKGYCFCYLLPQGVSIYLYKNVTILIQGNPAIKHAIKMTIKELLQKTS' A
#
# COMPACT_ATOMS: atom_id res chain seq x y z
N MET A 1 3.33 -4.61 -11.96
CA MET A 1 3.83 -4.63 -10.56
C MET A 1 3.97 -3.17 -10.13
N LEU A 2 3.41 -2.77 -8.98
CA LEU A 2 3.47 -1.38 -8.52
C LEU A 2 4.76 -1.16 -7.72
N LYS A 3 5.39 0.01 -7.88
CA LYS A 3 6.61 0.40 -7.15
C LYS A 3 6.39 1.75 -6.47
N TYR A 4 6.88 1.89 -5.24
CA TYR A 4 6.86 3.13 -4.47
C TYR A 4 8.27 3.73 -4.43
N LEU A 5 8.63 4.57 -5.40
CA LEU A 5 10.01 5.04 -5.56
C LEU A 5 10.44 6.12 -4.54
N TYR A 6 9.64 6.35 -3.50
CA TYR A 6 9.94 7.27 -2.41
C TYR A 6 10.42 6.49 -1.19
N SER A 7 10.93 7.21 -0.21
CA SER A 7 11.43 6.60 1.02
C SER A 7 10.33 5.84 1.77
N ASN A 8 10.65 4.63 2.26
CA ASN A 8 9.67 3.70 2.86
C ASN A 8 8.94 4.29 4.08
N ASP A 9 9.59 5.18 4.83
CA ASP A 9 9.01 5.88 5.99
C ASP A 9 7.83 6.80 5.60
N THR A 10 7.80 7.28 4.36
CA THR A 10 6.70 8.12 3.84
C THR A 10 5.49 7.32 3.36
N PHE A 11 5.60 6.00 3.27
CA PHE A 11 4.57 5.15 2.67
C PHE A 11 3.27 5.11 3.48
N THR A 12 3.35 5.12 4.81
CA THR A 12 2.15 5.20 5.67
C THR A 12 1.34 6.45 5.37
N ASN A 13 2.00 7.61 5.23
CA ASN A 13 1.32 8.86 4.89
C ASN A 13 0.75 8.83 3.46
N PHE A 14 1.44 8.18 2.53
CA PHE A 14 0.92 7.95 1.19
C PHE A 14 -0.37 7.10 1.20
N LEU A 15 -0.44 6.04 2.01
CA LEU A 15 -1.66 5.25 2.17
C LEU A 15 -2.81 6.10 2.74
N THR A 16 -2.54 6.96 3.72
CA THR A 16 -3.53 7.92 4.23
C THR A 16 -4.06 8.84 3.12
N LYS A 17 -3.18 9.35 2.23
CA LYS A 17 -3.59 10.13 1.05
C LYS A 17 -4.40 9.34 0.02
N CYS A 18 -4.24 8.01 0.00
CA CYS A 18 -5.10 7.11 -0.77
C CYS A 18 -6.47 6.87 -0.12
N GLY A 19 -6.80 7.54 1.00
CA GLY A 19 -8.02 7.30 1.77
C GLY A 19 -7.94 6.06 2.66
N LEU A 20 -6.76 5.48 2.85
CA LEU A 20 -6.52 4.28 3.64
C LEU A 20 -5.98 4.68 5.02
N GLY A 21 -6.84 5.25 5.85
CA GLY A 21 -6.46 5.80 7.17
C GLY A 21 -6.47 4.80 8.33
N GLU A 22 -7.36 3.79 8.28
CA GLU A 22 -7.42 2.73 9.29
C GLU A 22 -6.49 1.58 8.89
N ILE A 23 -5.20 1.74 9.15
CA ILE A 23 -4.17 0.77 8.80
C ILE A 23 -3.37 0.35 10.02
N ALA A 24 -3.39 -0.94 10.34
CA ALA A 24 -2.49 -1.52 11.33
C ALA A 24 -1.15 -1.87 10.66
N LEU A 25 -0.06 -1.28 11.14
CA LEU A 25 1.29 -1.55 10.65
C LEU A 25 1.93 -2.71 11.43
N ILE A 26 2.33 -3.75 10.70
CA ILE A 26 3.09 -4.88 11.22
C ILE A 26 4.42 -4.95 10.49
N LEU A 27 5.53 -4.88 11.23
CA LEU A 27 6.85 -5.14 10.68
C LEU A 27 7.04 -6.65 10.51
N LYS A 28 7.16 -7.13 9.27
CA LYS A 28 7.40 -8.54 8.96
C LYS A 28 8.77 -8.71 8.30
N GLY A 29 9.82 -8.72 9.11
CA GLY A 29 11.20 -8.98 8.68
C GLY A 29 11.67 -8.06 7.54
N TYR A 30 11.39 -8.47 6.30
CA TYR A 30 11.81 -7.80 5.06
C TYR A 30 10.73 -6.90 4.41
N CYS A 31 9.55 -6.75 5.02
CA CYS A 31 8.51 -5.84 4.53
C CYS A 31 7.70 -5.18 5.65
N PHE A 32 7.09 -4.04 5.31
CA PHE A 32 6.02 -3.43 6.08
C PHE A 32 4.69 -4.00 5.61
N CYS A 33 3.87 -4.51 6.52
CA CYS A 33 2.53 -5.01 6.23
C CYS A 33 1.50 -4.06 6.83
N TYR A 34 0.54 -3.63 6.01
CA TYR A 34 -0.56 -2.76 6.38
C TYR A 34 -1.86 -3.54 6.25
N LEU A 35 -2.52 -3.79 7.37
CA LEU A 35 -3.82 -4.47 7.40
C LEU A 35 -4.93 -3.45 7.33
N LEU A 36 -5.83 -3.63 6.38
CA LEU A 36 -7.04 -2.83 6.22
C LEU A 36 -8.24 -3.58 6.83
N PRO A 37 -9.23 -2.85 7.39
CA PRO A 37 -10.42 -3.45 8.00
C PRO A 37 -11.25 -4.29 7.02
N GLN A 38 -11.09 -4.06 5.72
CA GLN A 38 -11.81 -4.73 4.63
C GLN A 38 -11.22 -6.10 4.26
N GLY A 39 -10.34 -6.68 5.09
CA GLY A 39 -9.69 -7.96 4.82
C GLY A 39 -8.68 -7.89 3.68
N VAL A 40 -8.12 -6.71 3.42
CA VAL A 40 -7.05 -6.48 2.44
C VAL A 40 -5.75 -6.19 3.19
N SER A 41 -4.64 -6.72 2.69
CA SER A 41 -3.30 -6.45 3.19
C SER A 41 -2.45 -5.83 2.09
N ILE A 42 -1.75 -4.76 2.43
CA ILE A 42 -0.79 -4.10 1.56
C ILE A 42 0.60 -4.36 2.13
N TYR A 43 1.52 -4.84 1.31
CA TYR A 43 2.90 -5.07 1.68
C TYR A 43 3.80 -4.13 0.91
N LEU A 44 4.71 -3.45 1.63
CA LEU A 44 5.83 -2.72 1.05
C LEU A 44 7.13 -3.46 1.36
N TYR A 45 7.76 -4.01 0.33
CA TYR A 45 9.05 -4.70 0.44
C TYR A 45 10.22 -3.72 0.40
N LYS A 46 11.39 -4.14 0.93
CA LYS A 46 12.64 -3.35 0.88
C LYS A 46 13.03 -2.88 -0.53
N ASN A 47 12.72 -3.66 -1.55
CA ASN A 47 12.94 -3.30 -2.96
C ASN A 47 11.85 -2.39 -3.54
N VAL A 48 11.15 -1.65 -2.67
CA VAL A 48 10.06 -0.72 -2.97
C VAL A 48 8.86 -1.31 -3.74
N THR A 49 8.74 -2.63 -3.76
CA THR A 49 7.61 -3.31 -4.40
C THR A 49 6.38 -3.24 -3.51
N ILE A 50 5.24 -2.92 -4.12
CA ILE A 50 3.93 -3.00 -3.47
C ILE A 50 3.23 -4.30 -3.89
N LEU A 51 2.81 -5.11 -2.92
CA LEU A 51 1.93 -6.26 -3.09
C LEU A 51 0.60 -6.03 -2.37
N ILE A 52 -0.52 -6.36 -3.01
CA ILE A 52 -1.87 -6.23 -2.44
C ILE A 52 -2.55 -7.60 -2.46
N GLN A 53 -3.01 -8.07 -1.32
CA GLN A 53 -3.68 -9.36 -1.11
C GLN A 53 -5.01 -9.17 -0.37
N GLY A 54 -5.94 -10.11 -0.51
CA GLY A 54 -7.26 -10.05 0.12
C GLY A 54 -8.39 -10.13 -0.91
N ASN A 55 -9.56 -9.62 -0.53
CA ASN A 55 -10.78 -9.64 -1.35
C ASN A 55 -10.52 -9.08 -2.78
N PRO A 56 -10.82 -9.83 -3.87
CA PRO A 56 -10.51 -9.41 -5.24
C PRO A 56 -11.14 -8.08 -5.67
N ALA A 57 -12.40 -7.82 -5.31
CA ALA A 57 -13.12 -6.60 -5.72
C ALA A 57 -12.49 -5.36 -5.07
N ILE A 58 -12.23 -5.44 -3.76
CA ILE A 58 -11.64 -4.35 -2.98
C ILE A 58 -10.18 -4.14 -3.36
N LYS A 59 -9.44 -5.23 -3.54
CA LYS A 59 -8.05 -5.22 -4.02
C LYS A 59 -7.91 -4.47 -5.34
N HIS A 60 -8.86 -4.65 -6.27
CA HIS A 60 -8.83 -3.94 -7.55
C HIS A 60 -8.99 -2.44 -7.37
N ALA A 61 -9.98 -2.00 -6.59
CA ALA A 61 -10.22 -0.59 -6.29
C ALA A 61 -8.99 0.07 -5.65
N ILE A 62 -8.43 -0.54 -4.59
CA ILE A 62 -7.24 -0.04 -3.90
C ILE A 62 -6.04 0.05 -4.86
N LYS A 63 -5.84 -0.97 -5.70
CA LYS A 63 -4.76 -0.98 -6.68
C LYS A 63 -4.88 0.18 -7.67
N MET A 64 -6.09 0.52 -8.10
CA MET A 64 -6.35 1.65 -9.00
C MET A 64 -6.09 2.99 -8.31
N THR A 65 -6.60 3.18 -7.09
CA THR A 65 -6.35 4.40 -6.30
C THR A 65 -4.85 4.65 -6.06
N ILE A 66 -4.11 3.63 -5.65
CA ILE A 66 -2.65 3.72 -5.47
C ILE A 66 -1.96 4.08 -6.79
N LYS A 67 -2.37 3.44 -7.91
CA LYS A 67 -1.78 3.69 -9.22
C LYS A 67 -2.01 5.13 -9.68
N GLU A 68 -3.21 5.67 -9.52
CA GLU A 68 -3.54 7.05 -9.89
C GLU A 68 -2.73 8.07 -9.08
N LEU A 69 -2.62 7.88 -7.77
CA LEU A 69 -1.84 8.77 -6.91
C LEU A 69 -0.34 8.70 -7.21
N LEU A 70 0.21 7.52 -7.49
CA LEU A 70 1.60 7.38 -7.94
C LEU A 70 1.88 8.18 -9.22
N GLN A 71 0.94 8.17 -10.18
CA GLN A 71 1.08 8.91 -11.44
C GLN A 71 0.99 10.43 -11.26
N LYS A 72 0.20 10.92 -10.29
CA LYS A 72 0.10 12.36 -9.99
C LYS A 72 1.30 12.94 -9.25
N THR A 73 2.16 12.07 -8.70
CA THR A 73 3.31 12.47 -7.88
C THR A 73 4.65 12.33 -8.65
N SER A 74 4.59 11.82 -9.89
CA SER A 74 5.71 11.74 -10.84
C SER A 74 5.70 12.94 -11.79
#